data_AF-Q8CFD8-F1
#
_entry.id   AF-Q8CFD8-F1
#
_cell.length_a   1.000
_cell.length_b   1.000
_cell.length_c   1.000
_cell.angle_alpha   90.00
_cell.angle_beta   90.00
_cell.angle_gamma   90.00
#
_symmetry.space_group_name_H-M   'P 1'
#
loop_
_entity.id
_entity.type
_entity.pdbx_description
1 polymer ?
#
loop_
_entity_poly.entity_id
_entity_poly.type
_entity_poly.pdbx_seq_one_letter_code
_entity_poly.pdbx_strand_id
1 'polypeptide(L)'
;ILAGANISGDLADPQSAIPKGTLLAILITTVVYIGIAVSVGSCVVRDATGNVNDTITTELTNCTSAACKLNFDFSYCESNTCSYGLMNNFQVMSMVSGFAPLISAGIFSATLSSALASLVSAPKIFQALCKDNIYPAFQMFAKGYGKNNEPLRGYILTFLIALGFILIAELNVIAPIISNFF
;
A
#
# COMPACT_ATOMS: atom_id res chain seq x y z
N ILE A 1 -0.13 12.36 -0.61
CA ILE A 1 0.26 13.77 -0.93
C ILE A 1 -0.90 14.77 -0.73
N LEU A 2 -2.10 14.54 -1.28
CA LEU A 2 -3.21 15.50 -1.23
C LEU A 2 -3.97 15.53 0.11
N ALA A 3 -3.77 14.54 0.98
CA ALA A 3 -4.43 14.46 2.28
C ALA A 3 -4.16 15.70 3.17
N GLY A 4 -2.94 16.23 3.14
CA GLY A 4 -2.58 17.44 3.91
C GLY A 4 -3.24 18.72 3.36
N ALA A 5 -3.43 18.80 2.04
CA ALA A 5 -4.16 19.92 1.43
C ALA A 5 -5.66 19.86 1.70
N ASN A 6 -6.21 18.65 1.82
CA ASN A 6 -7.65 18.44 2.08
C ASN A 6 -8.10 18.89 3.48
N ILE A 7 -7.17 19.11 4.42
CA ILE A 7 -7.44 19.60 5.78
C ILE A 7 -6.94 21.05 5.93
N SER A 8 -6.61 21.74 4.83
CA SER A 8 -6.03 23.09 4.82
C SER A 8 -6.80 24.13 5.64
N GLY A 9 -8.12 23.99 5.77
CA GLY A 9 -8.96 24.89 6.57
C GLY A 9 -8.73 24.82 8.09
N ASP A 10 -8.14 23.73 8.59
CA ASP A 10 -7.85 23.53 10.02
C ASP A 10 -6.37 23.79 10.37
N LEU A 11 -5.54 24.22 9.41
CA LEU A 11 -4.15 24.57 9.68
C LEU A 11 -4.02 26.01 10.20
N ALA A 12 -3.15 26.21 11.19
CA ALA A 12 -2.81 27.54 11.70
C ALA A 12 -2.23 28.45 10.59
N ASP A 13 -1.34 27.92 9.74
CA ASP A 13 -0.69 28.65 8.63
C ASP A 13 -0.61 27.80 7.35
N PRO A 14 -1.70 27.71 6.55
CA PRO A 14 -1.77 26.79 5.42
C PRO A 14 -0.77 27.11 4.30
N GLN A 15 -0.52 28.39 4.03
CA GLN A 15 0.36 28.82 2.92
C GLN A 15 1.81 28.35 3.07
N SER A 16 2.31 28.22 4.31
CA SER A 16 3.68 27.78 4.57
C SER A 16 3.78 26.30 4.97
N ALA A 17 2.76 25.78 5.66
CA ALA A 17 2.76 24.43 6.19
C ALA A 17 2.54 23.36 5.11
N ILE A 18 1.65 23.60 4.14
CA ILE A 18 1.36 22.65 3.05
C ILE A 18 2.63 22.32 2.23
N PRO A 19 3.37 23.30 1.66
CA PRO A 19 4.52 22.98 0.82
C PRO A 19 5.66 22.31 1.60
N LYS A 20 5.95 22.79 2.82
CA LYS A 20 7.02 22.21 3.66
C LYS A 20 6.68 20.78 4.10
N GLY A 21 5.45 20.56 4.58
CA GLY A 21 5.00 19.26 5.06
C GLY A 21 4.94 18.23 3.93
N THR A 22 4.36 18.59 2.78
CA THR A 22 4.23 17.67 1.64
C THR A 22 5.58 17.28 1.05
N LEU A 23 6.49 18.24 0.81
CA LEU A 23 7.81 17.96 0.26
C LEU A 23 8.65 17.08 1.21
N LEU A 24 8.67 17.41 2.50
CA LEU A 24 9.40 16.65 3.50
C LEU A 24 8.84 15.22 3.66
N ALA A 25 7.52 15.05 3.65
CA ALA A 25 6.89 13.75 3.69
C ALA A 25 7.23 12.89 2.45
N ILE A 26 7.21 13.48 1.25
CA ILE A 26 7.60 12.79 0.01
C ILE A 26 9.07 12.36 0.08
N LEU A 27 9.97 13.23 0.55
CA LEU A 27 11.38 12.90 0.67
C LEU A 27 11.60 11.74 1.65
N ILE A 28 11.03 11.81 2.85
CA ILE A 28 11.18 10.75 3.87
C ILE A 28 10.63 9.42 3.36
N THR A 29 9.42 9.41 2.80
CA THR A 29 8.81 8.17 2.29
C THR A 29 9.60 7.57 1.13
N THR A 30 10.12 8.39 0.22
CA THR A 30 10.96 7.93 -0.90
C THR A 30 12.26 7.29 -0.41
N VAL A 31 12.94 7.93 0.56
CA VAL A 31 14.16 7.38 1.16
C VAL A 31 13.88 6.06 1.86
N VAL A 32 12.78 5.97 2.61
CA VAL A 32 12.37 4.73 3.29
C VAL A 32 12.05 3.63 2.28
N TYR A 33 11.31 3.91 1.20
CA TYR A 33 11.02 2.93 0.16
C TYR A 33 12.29 2.40 -0.52
N ILE A 34 13.24 3.27 -0.85
CA ILE A 34 14.52 2.86 -1.43
C ILE A 34 15.31 1.99 -0.45
N GLY A 35 15.37 2.38 0.84
CA GLY A 35 16.06 1.61 1.87
C GLY A 35 15.48 0.21 2.05
N ILE A 36 14.15 0.07 2.08
CA ILE A 36 13.48 -1.22 2.16
C ILE A 36 13.73 -2.06 0.90
N ALA A 37 13.64 -1.47 -0.29
CA ALA A 37 13.88 -2.18 -1.54
C ALA A 37 15.31 -2.74 -1.63
N VAL A 38 16.32 -1.94 -1.29
CA VAL A 38 17.73 -2.37 -1.30
C VAL A 38 17.99 -3.44 -0.24
N SER A 39 17.50 -3.25 0.99
CA SER A 39 17.73 -4.19 2.09
C SER A 39 17.08 -5.57 1.84
N VAL A 40 15.83 -5.60 1.37
CA VAL A 40 15.17 -6.87 1.03
C VAL A 40 15.85 -7.52 -0.18
N GLY A 41 16.21 -6.73 -1.20
CA GLY A 41 16.92 -7.21 -2.38
C GLY A 41 18.32 -7.78 -2.07
N SER A 42 19.01 -7.29 -1.04
CA SER A 42 20.31 -7.80 -0.61
C SER A 42 20.24 -9.02 0.30
N CYS A 43 19.13 -9.21 1.01
CA CYS A 43 19.01 -10.21 2.08
C CYS A 43 18.15 -11.43 1.71
N VAL A 44 17.35 -11.35 0.65
CA VAL A 44 16.39 -12.41 0.28
C VAL A 44 16.58 -12.84 -1.17
N VAL A 45 16.57 -14.16 -1.39
CA VAL A 45 16.63 -14.77 -2.73
C VAL A 45 15.28 -14.70 -3.44
N ARG A 46 15.31 -14.75 -4.78
CA ARG A 46 14.12 -14.65 -5.62
C ARG A 46 13.13 -15.79 -5.38
N ASP A 47 13.61 -17.02 -5.34
CA ASP A 47 12.82 -18.25 -5.20
C ASP A 47 13.44 -19.15 -4.13
N ALA A 48 12.60 -19.78 -3.30
CA ALA A 48 13.04 -20.72 -2.26
C ALA A 48 12.01 -21.84 -2.04
N THR A 49 12.49 -23.06 -1.82
CA THR A 49 11.65 -24.26 -1.61
C THR A 49 11.07 -24.33 -0.19
N GLY A 50 11.84 -23.87 0.81
CA GLY A 50 11.49 -23.97 2.23
C GLY A 50 11.82 -25.33 2.87
N ASN A 51 12.47 -26.24 2.14
CA ASN A 51 12.91 -27.54 2.63
C ASN A 51 14.43 -27.59 2.76
N VAL A 52 14.93 -27.92 3.96
CA VAL A 52 16.37 -28.00 4.24
C VAL A 52 17.06 -29.12 3.46
N ASN A 53 16.36 -30.21 3.16
CA ASN A 53 16.94 -31.36 2.44
C ASN A 53 17.21 -31.04 0.97
N ASP A 54 16.40 -30.18 0.36
CA ASP A 54 16.54 -29.77 -1.04
C ASP A 54 17.64 -28.71 -1.22
N THR A 55 18.17 -28.19 -0.11
CA THR A 55 19.18 -27.12 -0.12
C THR A 55 20.60 -27.58 0.15
N ILE A 56 20.82 -28.81 0.63
CA ILE A 56 22.16 -29.32 0.99
C ILE A 56 22.67 -30.24 -0.12
N THR A 57 23.46 -29.66 -1.02
CA THR A 57 24.25 -30.42 -2.00
C THR A 57 25.72 -30.30 -1.63
N THR A 58 26.37 -31.43 -1.35
CA THR A 58 27.75 -31.48 -0.82
C THR A 58 28.84 -31.13 -1.84
N GLU A 59 28.53 -31.09 -3.14
CA GLU A 59 29.48 -30.69 -4.19
C GLU A 59 28.82 -29.81 -5.26
N LEU A 60 28.81 -28.49 -5.01
CA LEU A 60 28.32 -27.51 -5.98
C LEU A 60 29.48 -27.07 -6.89
N THR A 61 29.69 -27.83 -7.96
CA THR A 61 30.65 -27.48 -9.02
C THR A 61 29.93 -26.63 -10.08
N ASN A 62 30.40 -25.39 -10.31
CA ASN A 62 29.82 -24.35 -11.19
C ASN A 62 28.65 -23.53 -10.63
N CYS A 63 28.91 -22.73 -9.60
CA CYS A 63 27.94 -21.76 -9.05
C CYS A 63 27.95 -20.39 -9.75
N THR A 64 26.80 -19.99 -10.33
CA THR A 64 26.56 -18.65 -10.89
C THR A 64 25.75 -17.73 -9.98
N SER A 65 24.91 -18.29 -9.10
CA SER A 65 24.03 -17.52 -8.21
C SER A 65 24.64 -17.25 -6.83
N ALA A 66 24.20 -16.17 -6.16
CA ALA A 66 24.71 -15.78 -4.83
C ALA A 66 24.37 -16.82 -3.74
N ALA A 67 23.22 -17.51 -3.86
CA ALA A 67 22.81 -18.56 -2.93
C ALA A 67 23.69 -19.81 -3.03
N CYS A 68 24.06 -20.18 -4.26
CA CYS A 68 24.94 -21.31 -4.56
C CYS A 68 26.32 -21.15 -3.89
N LYS A 69 26.86 -19.92 -3.86
CA LYS A 69 28.11 -19.61 -3.13
C LYS A 69 28.01 -19.81 -1.61
N LEU A 70 26.80 -19.79 -1.06
CA LEU A 70 26.52 -20.06 0.35
C LEU A 70 26.08 -21.51 0.60
N ASN A 71 26.32 -22.42 -0.35
CA ASN A 71 25.91 -23.83 -0.33
C ASN A 71 24.39 -24.05 -0.30
N PHE A 72 23.60 -23.13 -0.85
CA PHE A 72 22.16 -23.33 -1.06
C PHE A 72 21.89 -23.54 -2.56
N ASP A 73 21.35 -24.70 -2.91
CA ASP A 73 20.84 -24.99 -4.26
C ASP A 73 19.33 -24.73 -4.34
N PHE A 74 18.91 -23.90 -5.29
CA PHE A 74 17.51 -23.60 -5.59
C PHE A 74 17.13 -23.95 -7.03
N SER A 75 17.93 -24.75 -7.73
CA SER A 75 17.69 -25.16 -9.13
C SER A 75 16.36 -25.92 -9.29
N TYR A 76 15.86 -26.54 -8.22
CA TYR A 76 14.52 -27.12 -8.18
C TYR A 76 13.40 -26.11 -8.51
N CYS A 77 13.56 -24.84 -8.14
CA CYS A 77 12.58 -23.79 -8.39
C CYS A 77 12.52 -23.32 -9.85
N GLU A 78 13.47 -23.73 -10.69
CA GLU A 78 13.44 -23.39 -12.13
C GLU A 78 12.48 -24.30 -12.90
N SER A 79 12.36 -25.56 -12.45
CA SER A 79 11.50 -26.57 -13.08
C SER A 79 10.15 -26.73 -12.37
N ASN A 80 10.06 -26.40 -11.09
CA ASN A 80 8.86 -26.53 -10.27
C ASN A 80 8.48 -25.22 -9.57
N THR A 81 7.20 -25.08 -9.22
CA THR A 81 6.71 -23.91 -8.48
C THR A 81 7.20 -23.95 -7.03
N CYS A 82 7.84 -22.87 -6.59
CA CYS A 82 8.31 -22.71 -5.22
C CYS A 82 7.35 -21.85 -4.39
N SER A 83 7.20 -22.16 -3.11
CA SER A 83 6.25 -21.47 -2.21
C SER A 83 6.86 -20.28 -1.47
N TYR A 84 8.20 -20.20 -1.40
CA TYR A 84 8.92 -19.14 -0.70
C TYR A 84 9.83 -18.37 -1.67
N GLY A 85 10.48 -17.34 -1.13
CA GLY A 85 11.26 -16.38 -1.89
C GLY A 85 10.49 -15.10 -2.19
N LEU A 86 11.22 -14.10 -2.67
CA LEU A 86 10.69 -12.76 -2.93
C LEU A 86 9.57 -12.76 -3.99
N MET A 87 9.59 -13.69 -4.95
CA MET A 87 8.60 -13.76 -6.02
C MET A 87 7.30 -14.45 -5.58
N ASN A 88 7.39 -15.51 -4.78
CA ASN A 88 6.24 -16.39 -4.49
C ASN A 88 5.53 -16.07 -3.17
N ASN A 89 6.21 -15.38 -2.23
CA ASN A 89 5.66 -15.14 -0.91
C ASN A 89 5.60 -13.64 -0.57
N PHE A 90 4.39 -13.09 -0.51
CA PHE A 90 4.15 -11.67 -0.16
C PHE A 90 4.44 -11.34 1.32
N GLN A 91 4.59 -12.34 2.19
CA GLN A 91 4.89 -12.17 3.61
C GLN A 91 6.39 -12.27 3.94
N VAL A 92 7.27 -12.19 2.94
CA VAL A 92 8.74 -12.19 3.12
C VAL A 92 9.21 -11.15 4.14
N MET A 93 8.61 -9.95 4.17
CA MET A 93 8.97 -8.93 5.16
C MET A 93 8.69 -9.36 6.61
N SER A 94 7.67 -10.19 6.83
CA SER A 94 7.39 -10.78 8.15
C SER A 94 8.41 -11.88 8.50
N MET A 95 8.84 -12.67 7.52
CA MET A 95 9.84 -13.73 7.70
C MET A 95 11.24 -13.21 8.04
N VAL A 96 11.64 -12.07 7.46
CA VAL A 96 12.95 -11.45 7.74
C VAL A 96 12.96 -10.70 9.07
N SER A 97 11.79 -10.34 9.60
CA SER A 97 11.69 -9.58 10.84
C SER A 97 12.03 -10.41 12.08
N GLY A 98 12.66 -9.78 13.09
CA GLY A 98 12.94 -10.46 14.36
C GLY A 98 11.68 -10.82 15.16
N PHE A 99 10.56 -10.13 14.93
CA PHE A 99 9.28 -10.42 15.58
C PHE A 99 8.10 -10.20 14.62
N ALA A 100 7.68 -11.30 13.98
CA ALA A 100 6.64 -11.32 12.95
C ALA A 100 5.30 -10.65 13.33
N PRO A 101 4.74 -10.83 14.55
CA PRO A 101 3.46 -10.21 14.91
C PRO A 101 3.48 -8.68 14.88
N LEU A 102 4.63 -8.05 15.14
CA LEU A 102 4.75 -6.59 15.10
C LEU A 102 4.65 -6.04 13.67
N ILE A 103 5.19 -6.77 12.69
CA ILE A 103 5.01 -6.41 11.27
C ILE A 103 3.54 -6.50 10.88
N SER A 104 2.86 -7.58 11.26
CA SER A 104 1.41 -7.73 11.00
C SER A 104 0.60 -6.60 11.64
N ALA A 105 0.90 -6.23 12.89
CA ALA A 105 0.26 -5.09 13.55
C ALA A 105 0.52 -3.76 12.81
N GLY A 106 1.74 -3.56 12.30
CA GLY A 106 2.10 -2.42 11.46
C GLY A 106 1.31 -2.37 10.15
N ILE A 107 1.12 -3.51 9.49
CA ILE A 107 0.31 -3.63 8.26
C ILE A 107 -1.14 -3.23 8.55
N PHE A 108 -1.75 -3.72 9.63
CA PHE A 108 -3.10 -3.33 10.02
C PHE A 108 -3.20 -1.82 10.30
N SER A 109 -2.24 -1.26 11.04
CA SER A 109 -2.21 0.18 11.32
C SER A 109 -2.11 1.02 10.04
N ALA A 110 -1.19 0.68 9.13
CA ALA A 110 -0.98 1.41 7.89
C ALA A 110 -2.18 1.33 6.94
N THR A 111 -2.76 0.13 6.79
CA THR A 111 -3.91 -0.09 5.91
C THR A 111 -5.18 0.58 6.44
N LEU A 112 -5.50 0.41 7.73
CA LEU A 112 -6.68 1.03 8.34
C LEU A 112 -6.58 2.55 8.37
N SER A 113 -5.41 3.09 8.73
CA SER A 113 -5.19 4.55 8.76
C SER A 113 -5.38 5.18 7.37
N SER A 114 -4.78 4.57 6.34
CA SER A 114 -4.90 5.06 4.96
C SER A 114 -6.34 4.92 4.43
N ALA A 115 -7.00 3.80 4.72
CA ALA A 115 -8.39 3.57 4.31
C ALA A 115 -9.35 4.57 4.96
N LEU A 116 -9.21 4.84 6.26
CA LEU A 116 -10.03 5.82 6.98
C LEU A 116 -9.80 7.24 6.46
N ALA A 117 -8.54 7.61 6.20
CA ALA A 117 -8.23 8.92 5.63
C ALA A 117 -8.89 9.12 4.25
N SER A 118 -8.87 8.10 3.39
CA SER A 118 -9.54 8.13 2.08
C SER A 118 -11.07 8.13 2.19
N LEU A 119 -11.63 7.37 3.15
CA LEU A 119 -13.07 7.29 3.38
C LEU A 119 -13.65 8.64 3.86
N VAL A 120 -12.91 9.40 4.66
CA VAL A 120 -13.35 10.72 5.15
C VAL A 120 -13.10 11.83 4.13
N SER A 121 -12.05 11.72 3.32
CA SER A 121 -11.68 12.77 2.36
C SER A 121 -12.56 12.81 1.12
N ALA A 122 -12.86 11.66 0.50
CA ALA A 122 -13.61 11.61 -0.75
C ALA A 122 -15.02 12.24 -0.67
N PRO A 123 -15.87 11.94 0.34
CA PRO A 123 -17.19 12.56 0.49
C PRO A 123 -17.13 14.07 0.72
N LYS A 124 -16.13 14.55 1.46
CA LYS A 124 -15.95 15.99 1.73
C LYS A 124 -15.61 16.76 0.46
N ILE A 125 -14.72 16.23 -0.37
CA ILE A 125 -14.38 16.81 -1.68
C ILE A 125 -15.62 16.79 -2.59
N PHE A 126 -16.33 15.66 -2.65
CA PHE A 126 -17.54 15.54 -3.47
C PHE A 126 -18.65 16.49 -3.03
N GLN A 127 -18.83 16.69 -1.72
CA GLN A 127 -19.79 17.66 -1.18
C GLN A 127 -19.40 19.10 -1.54
N ALA A 128 -18.12 19.47 -1.43
CA ALA A 128 -17.64 20.80 -1.82
C ALA A 128 -17.92 21.06 -3.30
N LEU A 129 -17.57 20.10 -4.17
CA LEU A 129 -17.86 20.17 -5.60
C LEU A 129 -19.37 20.35 -5.90
N CYS A 130 -20.23 19.63 -5.18
CA CYS A 130 -21.68 19.74 -5.38
C CYS A 130 -22.25 21.07 -4.85
N LYS A 131 -21.62 21.71 -3.87
CA LYS A 131 -22.02 23.06 -3.39
C LYS A 131 -21.72 24.14 -4.40
N ASP A 132 -20.69 23.95 -5.22
CA ASP A 132 -20.32 24.89 -6.29
C ASP A 132 -21.28 24.85 -7.50
N ASN A 133 -22.31 23.98 -7.48
CA ASN A 133 -23.33 23.86 -8.53
C ASN A 133 -22.77 23.67 -9.95
N ILE A 134 -21.55 23.15 -10.09
CA ILE A 134 -20.90 22.89 -11.38
C ILE A 134 -21.73 21.86 -12.18
N TYR A 135 -22.28 20.85 -11.50
CA TYR A 135 -23.13 19.82 -12.10
C TYR A 135 -24.53 19.84 -11.47
N PRO A 136 -25.58 20.31 -12.17
CA PRO A 136 -26.92 20.41 -11.60
C PRO A 136 -27.55 19.05 -11.25
N ALA A 137 -27.10 17.96 -11.89
CA ALA A 137 -27.61 16.60 -11.62
C ALA A 137 -27.28 16.08 -10.20
N PHE A 138 -26.19 16.54 -9.58
CA PHE A 138 -25.70 16.01 -8.30
C PHE A 138 -25.99 16.90 -7.09
N GLN A 139 -26.85 17.91 -7.23
CA GLN A 139 -27.23 18.83 -6.13
C GLN A 139 -27.78 18.12 -4.89
N MET A 140 -28.32 16.91 -5.04
CA MET A 140 -28.77 16.07 -3.93
C MET A 140 -27.66 15.83 -2.86
N PHE A 141 -26.39 15.78 -3.28
CA PHE A 141 -25.23 15.48 -2.42
C PHE A 141 -24.62 16.72 -1.76
N ALA A 142 -25.02 17.93 -2.17
CA ALA A 142 -24.54 19.18 -1.56
C ALA A 142 -25.07 19.40 -0.14
N LYS A 143 -26.22 18.78 0.20
CA LYS A 143 -26.87 18.92 1.50
C LYS A 143 -26.09 18.18 2.60
N GLY A 144 -25.48 18.95 3.49
CA GLY A 144 -24.88 18.43 4.73
C GLY A 144 -25.95 18.12 5.77
N TYR A 145 -25.66 17.14 6.64
CA TYR A 145 -26.52 16.73 7.74
C TYR A 145 -25.82 16.94 9.10
N GLY A 146 -26.60 17.22 10.14
CA GLY A 146 -26.10 17.38 11.51
C GLY A 146 -25.41 18.72 11.80
N LYS A 147 -24.86 18.85 13.01
CA LYS A 147 -24.23 20.10 13.51
C LYS A 147 -22.95 20.47 12.76
N ASN A 148 -22.27 19.47 12.18
CA ASN A 148 -20.98 19.63 11.49
C ASN A 148 -21.10 19.60 9.95
N ASN A 149 -22.30 19.70 9.38
CA ASN A 149 -22.55 19.67 7.92
C ASN A 149 -21.96 18.45 7.19
N GLU A 150 -22.06 17.27 7.78
CA GLU A 150 -21.43 16.05 7.24
C GLU A 150 -22.18 15.49 6.01
N PRO A 151 -21.46 15.02 4.97
CA PRO A 151 -22.07 14.51 3.74
C PRO A 151 -22.51 13.05 3.87
N LEU A 152 -23.59 12.78 4.62
CA LEU A 152 -24.09 11.42 4.85
C LEU A 152 -24.35 10.65 3.53
N ARG A 153 -24.97 11.32 2.54
CA ARG A 153 -25.21 10.74 1.21
C ARG A 153 -23.91 10.44 0.45
N GLY A 154 -22.90 11.29 0.62
CA GLY A 154 -21.56 11.08 0.06
C GLY A 154 -20.89 9.85 0.66
N TYR A 155 -20.97 9.66 1.98
CA TYR A 155 -20.45 8.47 2.65
C TYR A 155 -21.10 7.18 2.15
N ILE A 156 -22.43 7.17 1.99
CA ILE A 156 -23.16 6.00 1.45
C ILE A 156 -22.70 5.70 0.02
N LEU A 157 -22.56 6.72 -0.83
CA LEU A 157 -22.09 6.53 -2.20
C LEU A 157 -20.67 5.97 -2.24
N THR A 158 -19.73 6.53 -1.46
CA THR A 158 -18.36 6.01 -1.38
C THR A 158 -18.31 4.60 -0.83
N PHE A 159 -19.17 4.26 0.13
CA PHE A 159 -19.25 2.92 0.70
C PHE A 159 -19.73 1.90 -0.33
N LEU A 160 -20.77 2.21 -1.11
CA LEU A 160 -21.27 1.32 -2.17
C LEU A 160 -20.23 1.09 -3.28
N ILE A 161 -19.52 2.15 -3.69
CA ILE A 161 -18.43 2.02 -4.69
C ILE A 161 -17.29 1.18 -4.12
N ALA A 162 -16.86 1.44 -2.88
CA ALA A 162 -15.81 0.67 -2.23
C ALA A 162 -16.19 -0.81 -2.10
N LEU A 163 -17.44 -1.11 -1.72
CA LEU A 163 -17.95 -2.48 -1.62
C LEU A 163 -17.92 -3.18 -2.99
N GLY A 164 -18.28 -2.48 -4.07
CA GLY A 164 -18.18 -3.00 -5.44
C GLY A 164 -16.74 -3.42 -5.82
N PHE A 165 -15.74 -2.62 -5.48
CA PHE A 165 -14.33 -2.97 -5.73
C PHE A 165 -13.79 -4.06 -4.79
N ILE A 166 -14.25 -4.12 -3.54
CA ILE A 166 -13.85 -5.16 -2.59
C ILE A 166 -14.30 -6.55 -3.08
N LEU A 167 -15.45 -6.65 -3.75
CA LEU A 167 -15.96 -7.92 -4.29
C LEU A 167 -15.07 -8.56 -5.37
N ILE A 168 -14.15 -7.81 -5.99
CA ILE A 168 -13.18 -8.36 -6.95
C ILE A 168 -12.18 -9.29 -6.26
N ALA A 169 -11.88 -9.03 -4.98
CA ALA A 169 -10.99 -9.84 -4.12
C ALA A 169 -9.55 -10.06 -4.65
N GLU A 170 -9.09 -9.26 -5.62
CA GLU A 170 -7.73 -9.37 -6.18
C GLU A 170 -7.02 -8.01 -6.25
N LEU A 171 -6.00 -7.83 -5.41
CA LEU A 171 -5.32 -6.54 -5.25
C LEU A 171 -4.53 -6.14 -6.50
N ASN A 172 -3.99 -7.13 -7.23
CA ASN A 172 -3.21 -6.91 -8.46
C ASN A 172 -4.06 -6.36 -9.62
N VAL A 173 -5.37 -6.59 -9.61
CA VAL A 173 -6.31 -6.02 -10.60
C VAL A 173 -6.76 -4.62 -10.18
N ILE A 174 -6.92 -4.38 -8.88
CA ILE A 174 -7.38 -3.10 -8.33
C ILE A 174 -6.27 -2.04 -8.40
N ALA A 175 -5.01 -2.41 -8.15
CA ALA A 175 -3.91 -1.44 -8.08
C ALA A 175 -3.70 -0.63 -9.37
N PRO A 176 -3.70 -1.23 -10.59
CA PRO A 176 -3.62 -0.47 -11.83
C PRO A 176 -4.78 0.51 -12.04
N ILE A 177 -5.99 0.18 -11.58
CA ILE A 177 -7.15 1.07 -11.66
C ILE A 177 -6.91 2.32 -10.83
N ILE A 178 -6.42 2.15 -9.59
CA ILE A 178 -6.06 3.26 -8.70
C ILE A 178 -4.98 4.13 -9.35
N SER A 179 -3.92 3.54 -9.89
CA SER A 179 -2.84 4.26 -10.56
C SER A 179 -3.26 5.02 -11.83
N ASN A 180 -4.37 4.63 -12.47
CA ASN A 180 -4.91 5.35 -13.62
C ASN A 180 -5.75 6.57 -13.21
N PHE A 181 -6.43 6.50 -12.06
CA PHE A 181 -7.24 7.61 -11.54
C PHE A 181 -6.45 8.64 -10.73
N PHE A 182 -5.30 8.25 -10.17
CA PHE A 182 -4.39 9.12 -9.42
C PHE A 182 -3.34 9.76 -10.33
#